data_AF-A0A9P8F0H1-F1
#
_entry.id   AF-A0A9P8F0H1-F1
#
_cell.length_a   1.000
_cell.length_b   1.000
_cell.length_c   1.000
_cell.angle_alpha   90.00
_cell.angle_beta   90.00
_cell.angle_gamma   90.00
#
_symmetry.space_group_name_H-M   'P 1'
#
loop_
_entity.id
_entity.type
_entity.pdbx_description
1 polymer ?
#
loop_
_entity_poly.entity_id
_entity_poly.type
_entity_poly.pdbx_seq_one_letter_code
_entity_poly.pdbx_strand_id
1 'polypeptide(L)'
;MATSNNNAEALIPQFKFEKLLNQDQAGRRIVLQGTIANQPALLLAERAAFDADESHLSTFTTSLSHIQNLGDNDIYRWYMAHSGAGQGNPPDLKINLIYPC
;
A
#
# COMPACT_ATOMS: atom_id res chain seq x y z
N MET A 1 -16.18 3.30 33.25
CA MET A 1 -16.02 2.55 31.99
C MET A 1 -15.06 3.34 31.11
N ALA A 2 -13.79 2.92 31.05
CA ALA A 2 -12.79 3.60 30.23
C ALA A 2 -13.03 3.20 28.77
N THR A 3 -13.39 4.16 27.93
CA THR A 3 -13.45 4.01 26.48
C THR A 3 -12.01 3.83 25.98
N SER A 4 -11.59 2.58 25.78
CA SER A 4 -10.31 2.26 25.15
C SER A 4 -10.35 2.76 23.72
N ASN A 5 -9.81 3.96 23.53
CA ASN A 5 -9.53 4.53 22.21
C ASN A 5 -8.38 3.71 21.61
N ASN A 6 -8.70 2.50 21.14
CA ASN A 6 -7.78 1.61 20.45
C ASN A 6 -7.45 2.28 19.12
N ASN A 7 -6.38 3.06 19.10
CA ASN A 7 -5.83 3.67 17.89
C ASN A 7 -5.34 2.53 16.97
N ALA A 8 -6.24 2.05 16.10
CA ALA A 8 -6.01 0.89 15.24
C ALA A 8 -4.83 1.15 14.28
N GLU A 9 -4.64 2.40 13.89
CA GLU A 9 -3.53 2.87 13.07
C GLU A 9 -2.18 2.68 13.78
N ALA A 10 -2.14 2.81 15.11
CA ALA A 10 -0.93 2.59 15.89
C ALA A 10 -0.45 1.13 15.88
N LEU A 11 -1.30 0.16 15.50
CA LEU A 11 -0.92 -1.26 15.42
C LEU A 11 -0.05 -1.56 14.19
N ILE A 12 -0.28 -0.87 13.08
CA ILE A 12 0.44 -1.10 11.81
C ILE A 12 1.96 -0.98 11.95
N PRO A 13 2.54 0.10 12.51
CA PRO A 13 3.99 0.22 12.64
C PRO A 13 4.60 -0.74 13.69
N GLN A 14 3.78 -1.41 14.51
CA GLN A 14 4.24 -2.39 15.50
C GLN A 14 4.38 -3.80 14.92
N PHE A 15 3.86 -4.06 13.71
CA PHE A 15 3.91 -5.37 13.07
C PHE A 15 5.35 -5.80 12.77
N LYS A 16 5.75 -6.94 13.34
CA LYS A 16 7.04 -7.59 13.09
C LYS A 16 6.83 -8.73 12.11
N PHE A 17 7.35 -8.56 10.90
CA PHE A 17 7.28 -9.58 9.86
C PHE A 17 8.05 -10.85 10.23
N GLU A 18 7.47 -12.01 9.93
CA GLU A 18 8.11 -13.32 10.09
C GLU A 18 8.15 -14.09 8.78
N LYS A 19 7.05 -14.12 8.01
CA LYS A 19 6.95 -14.93 6.79
C LYS A 19 5.94 -14.37 5.78
N LEU A 20 6.27 -14.44 4.49
CA LEU A 20 5.31 -14.25 3.41
C LEU A 20 4.50 -15.55 3.24
N LEU A 21 3.21 -15.50 3.49
CA LEU A 21 2.32 -16.66 3.36
C LEU A 21 1.83 -16.85 1.93
N ASN A 22 1.48 -15.77 1.24
CA ASN A 22 0.97 -15.82 -0.12
C ASN A 22 1.24 -14.51 -0.86
N GLN A 23 1.36 -14.60 -2.18
CA GLN A 23 1.36 -13.47 -3.10
C GLN A 23 0.52 -13.84 -4.32
N ASP A 24 -0.54 -13.09 -4.57
CA ASP A 24 -1.50 -13.38 -5.64
C ASP A 24 -1.99 -12.10 -6.33
N GLN A 25 -3.08 -12.20 -7.10
CA GLN A 25 -3.65 -11.09 -7.87
C GLN A 25 -2.63 -10.40 -8.79
N ALA A 26 -1.86 -11.21 -9.53
CA ALA A 26 -0.74 -10.77 -10.36
C ALA A 26 0.29 -9.92 -9.57
N GLY A 27 0.58 -10.35 -8.33
CA GLY A 27 1.57 -9.74 -7.46
C GLY A 27 1.09 -8.48 -6.72
N ARG A 28 -0.17 -8.07 -6.90
CA ARG A 28 -0.73 -6.85 -6.29
C ARG A 28 -1.25 -7.04 -4.87
N ARG A 29 -1.28 -8.27 -4.36
CA ARG A 29 -1.64 -8.57 -2.97
C ARG A 29 -0.63 -9.51 -2.33
N ILE A 30 -0.29 -9.21 -1.09
CA ILE A 30 0.59 -10.03 -0.23
C ILE A 30 -0.11 -10.32 1.10
N VAL A 31 0.12 -11.53 1.62
CA VAL A 31 -0.33 -11.96 2.96
C VAL A 31 0.89 -12.23 3.81
N LEU A 32 1.05 -11.47 4.88
CA LEU A 32 2.22 -11.49 5.75
C LEU A 32 1.84 -12.07 7.11
N GLN A 33 2.61 -13.06 7.57
CA GLN A 33 2.60 -13.54 8.94
C GLN A 33 3.62 -12.76 9.76
N GLY A 34 3.24 -12.43 10.99
CA GLY A 34 4.11 -11.76 11.93
C GLY A 34 3.54 -11.73 13.34
N THR A 35 4.06 -10.81 14.14
CA THR A 35 3.61 -10.57 15.52
C THR A 35 3.45 -9.09 15.82
N ILE A 36 2.53 -8.76 16.72
CA ILE A 36 2.42 -7.44 17.37
C ILE A 36 2.39 -7.71 18.88
N ALA A 37 3.23 -7.02 19.65
CA ALA A 37 3.35 -7.24 21.10
C ALA A 37 3.53 -8.74 21.50
N ASN A 38 4.29 -9.50 20.69
CA ASN A 38 4.53 -10.94 20.84
C ASN A 38 3.28 -11.84 20.72
N GLN A 39 2.17 -11.30 20.21
CA GLN A 39 0.98 -12.06 19.83
C GLN A 39 0.90 -12.18 18.30
N PRO A 40 0.42 -13.32 17.75
CA PRO A 40 0.43 -13.50 16.30
C PRO A 40 -0.52 -12.52 15.60
N ALA A 41 -0.12 -12.13 14.38
CA ALA A 41 -0.83 -11.20 13.53
C ALA A 41 -0.70 -11.59 12.06
N LEU A 42 -1.76 -11.31 11.29
CA LEU A 42 -1.72 -11.36 9.82
C LEU A 42 -1.95 -9.97 9.25
N LEU A 43 -1.05 -9.53 8.37
CA LEU A 43 -1.18 -8.28 7.62
C LEU A 43 -1.33 -8.58 6.14
N LEU A 44 -2.43 -8.14 5.56
CA LEU A 44 -2.69 -8.24 4.12
C LEU A 44 -2.56 -6.86 3.52
N ALA A 45 -1.67 -6.70 2.55
CA ALA A 45 -1.50 -5.47 1.80
C ALA A 45 -1.86 -5.70 0.33
N GLU A 46 -2.72 -4.83 -0.21
CA GLU A 46 -3.18 -4.87 -1.58
C GLU A 46 -2.99 -3.50 -2.23
N ARG A 47 -2.54 -3.46 -3.50
CA ARG A 47 -2.55 -2.22 -4.29
C ARG A 47 -3.99 -1.76 -4.49
N ALA A 48 -4.27 -0.51 -4.11
CA ALA A 48 -5.56 0.10 -4.37
C ALA A 48 -5.79 0.26 -5.89
N ALA A 49 -7.06 0.35 -6.27
CA ALA A 49 -7.42 0.74 -7.63
C ALA A 49 -7.07 2.21 -7.86
N PHE A 50 -6.78 2.58 -9.11
CA PHE A 50 -6.67 4.00 -9.47
C PHE A 50 -8.00 4.70 -9.24
N ASP A 51 -7.94 5.93 -8.74
CA ASP A 51 -9.11 6.81 -8.66
C ASP A 51 -9.51 7.25 -10.08
N ALA A 52 -10.81 7.20 -10.36
CA ALA A 52 -11.39 7.56 -11.65
C ALA A 52 -11.94 8.99 -11.67
N ASP A 53 -11.81 9.74 -10.56
CA ASP A 53 -12.18 11.17 -10.51
C ASP A 53 -11.33 11.99 -11.50
N GLU A 54 -12.01 12.76 -12.35
CA GLU A 54 -11.39 13.62 -13.37
C GLU A 54 -10.40 14.62 -12.76
N SER A 55 -10.69 15.14 -11.58
CA SER A 55 -9.80 16.06 -10.88
C SER A 55 -8.45 15.41 -10.53
N HIS A 56 -8.47 14.15 -10.09
CA HIS A 56 -7.26 13.38 -9.84
C HIS A 56 -6.52 13.06 -11.13
N LEU A 57 -7.24 12.55 -12.14
CA LEU A 57 -6.64 12.18 -13.43
C LEU A 57 -5.97 13.36 -14.13
N SER A 58 -6.52 14.58 -13.99
CA SER A 58 -5.94 15.81 -14.55
C SER A 58 -4.58 16.19 -13.96
N THR A 59 -4.28 15.75 -12.73
CA THR A 59 -3.04 16.06 -12.00
C THR A 59 -2.11 14.86 -11.86
N PHE A 60 -2.56 13.66 -12.28
CA PHE A 60 -1.87 12.39 -12.07
C PHE A 60 -0.40 12.40 -12.53
N THR A 61 -0.11 12.82 -13.76
CA THR A 61 1.26 12.76 -14.30
C THR A 61 2.21 13.70 -13.56
N THR A 62 1.70 14.82 -13.05
CA THR A 62 2.48 15.79 -12.26
C THR A 62 2.59 15.41 -10.79
N SER A 63 1.73 14.52 -10.30
CA SER A 63 1.77 14.05 -8.91
C SER A 63 2.74 12.89 -8.70
N LEU A 64 3.23 12.24 -9.76
CA LEU A 64 4.21 11.16 -9.66
C LEU A 64 5.56 11.65 -9.11
N SER A 65 6.22 10.78 -8.35
CA SER A 65 7.59 10.97 -7.87
C SER A 65 8.49 9.80 -8.27
N HIS A 66 9.81 9.99 -8.26
CA HIS A 66 10.79 8.93 -8.55
C HIS A 66 10.56 8.21 -9.89
N ILE A 67 10.28 8.98 -10.95
CA ILE A 67 10.06 8.41 -12.29
C ILE A 67 11.40 7.93 -12.87
N GLN A 68 11.51 6.64 -13.13
CA GLN A 68 12.65 5.98 -13.74
C GLN A 68 12.25 5.36 -15.08
N ASN A 69 12.90 5.74 -16.17
CA ASN A 69 12.74 5.06 -17.45
C ASN A 69 13.40 3.68 -17.41
N LEU A 70 12.71 2.67 -17.93
CA LEU A 70 13.21 1.29 -18.04
C LEU A 70 13.61 0.93 -19.47
N GLY A 71 13.19 1.72 -20.45
CA GLY A 71 13.52 1.58 -21.85
C GLY A 71 12.62 2.41 -22.76
N ASP A 72 13.05 2.50 -24.02
CA ASP A 72 12.38 3.21 -25.09
C ASP A 72 12.61 2.52 -26.45
N ASN A 73 11.63 2.65 -27.34
CA ASN A 73 11.72 2.19 -28.73
C ASN A 73 10.81 3.08 -29.59
N ASP A 74 11.41 3.92 -30.44
CA ASP A 74 10.70 4.90 -31.28
C ASP A 74 9.77 5.82 -30.44
N ILE A 75 8.44 5.70 -30.59
CA ILE A 75 7.47 6.49 -29.81
C ILE A 75 7.07 5.83 -28.47
N TYR A 76 7.49 4.59 -28.22
CA TYR A 76 7.14 3.83 -27.01
C TYR A 76 8.16 4.04 -25.89
N ARG A 77 7.67 4.31 -24.67
CA ARG A 77 8.49 4.50 -23.47
C ARG A 77 7.77 3.88 -22.28
N TRP A 78 8.49 3.15 -21.43
CA TRP A 78 7.92 2.57 -20.21
C TRP A 78 8.78 2.90 -18.99
N TYR A 79 8.11 3.08 -17.86
CA TYR A 79 8.69 3.66 -16.66
C TYR A 79 8.27 2.87 -15.42
N MET A 80 9.07 2.98 -14.37
CA MET A 80 8.64 2.78 -12.98
C MET A 80 8.48 4.15 -12.32
N ALA A 81 7.49 4.30 -11.45
CA ALA A 81 7.26 5.53 -10.70
C ALA A 81 6.62 5.21 -9.35
N HIS A 82 6.71 6.16 -8.43
CA HIS A 82 5.95 6.18 -7.19
C HIS A 82 4.83 7.21 -7.31
N SER A 83 3.69 6.96 -6.69
CA SER A 83 2.71 8.01 -6.43
C SER A 83 3.33 9.08 -5.52
N GLY A 84 2.97 10.35 -5.71
CA GLY A 84 3.50 11.44 -4.88
C GLY A 84 3.01 11.39 -3.45
N ALA A 85 3.84 11.86 -2.52
CA ALA A 85 3.42 12.12 -1.15
C ALA A 85 2.78 13.51 -1.06
N GLY A 86 1.47 13.59 -0.81
CA GLY A 86 0.79 14.88 -0.68
C GLY A 86 -0.68 14.75 -0.29
N GLN A 87 -1.22 15.77 0.39
CA GLN A 87 -2.66 15.88 0.64
C GLN A 87 -3.39 16.02 -0.71
N GLY A 88 -4.35 15.12 -0.98
CA GLY A 88 -5.14 15.11 -2.22
C GLY A 88 -4.81 13.97 -3.20
N ASN A 89 -3.71 13.23 -2.99
CA ASN A 89 -3.50 11.99 -3.73
C ASN A 89 -4.34 10.85 -3.12
N PRO A 90 -4.98 10.00 -3.95
CA PRO A 90 -5.68 8.83 -3.47
C PRO A 90 -4.69 7.83 -2.85
N PRO A 91 -5.14 7.02 -1.87
CA PRO A 91 -4.28 6.03 -1.23
C PRO A 91 -3.90 4.89 -2.18
N ASP A 92 -2.62 4.49 -2.21
CA ASP A 92 -2.13 3.40 -3.08
C ASP A 92 -2.28 1.99 -2.48
N LEU A 93 -2.63 1.90 -1.19
CA LEU A 93 -2.65 0.64 -0.44
C LEU A 93 -3.96 0.48 0.34
N LYS A 94 -4.52 -0.72 0.26
CA LYS A 94 -5.56 -1.23 1.16
C LYS A 94 -4.91 -2.23 2.11
N ILE A 95 -5.01 -1.98 3.41
CA ILE A 95 -4.42 -2.83 4.45
C ILE A 95 -5.54 -3.50 5.25
N ASN A 96 -5.44 -4.81 5.47
CA ASN A 96 -6.26 -5.52 6.45
C ASN A 96 -5.33 -6.13 7.50
N LEU A 97 -5.64 -5.89 8.78
CA LEU A 97 -4.92 -6.46 9.91
C LEU A 97 -5.85 -7.39 10.67
N ILE A 98 -5.43 -8.63 10.87
CA ILE A 98 -6.08 -9.60 11.75
C ILE A 98 -5.17 -9.77 12.97
N TYR A 99 -5.61 -9.29 14.13
CA TYR A 99 -4.82 -9.26 15.35
C TYR A 99 -5.72 -9.18 16.61
N PRO A 100 -5.50 -10.03 17.63
CA PRO A 100 -4.67 -11.24 17.60
C PRO A 100 -5.31 -12.33 16.72
N CYS A 101 -4.50 -13.21 16.13
CA CYS A 101 -4.97 -14.34 15.32
C CYS A 101 -4.26 -15.66 15.66
#